data_AF-B7K160-F1
#
_entry.id   AF-B7K160-F1
#
_cell.length_a   1.000
_cell.length_b   1.000
_cell.length_c   1.000
_cell.angle_alpha   90.00
_cell.angle_beta   90.00
_cell.angle_gamma   90.00
#
_symmetry.space_group_name_H-M   'P 1'
#
loop_
_entity.id
_entity.type
_entity.pdbx_description
1 polymer ?
#
loop_
_entity_poly.entity_id
_entity_poly.type
_entity_poly.pdbx_seq_one_letter_code
_entity_poly.pdbx_strand_id
1 'polypeptide(L)'
;MLLSSSFWVLVKQVSSEVCDKLQKAQVKQNQSDYFESAFAFSIRAWCKLLEDNLNINVTPDLTNEILFTLRQKNVRESTNSINSEWKRIIEKKEQGFLKTEIKRYYSHFYSLINKIFTLLNIQGDKDMNFIVLFAFIFVAVLFLAYILNKPKETSQTNDRKKSTTVASESLSIPNITEPVLSPPAQPIPQTLILVIPALKSQFLNELRNRKIVTNEDWENLYDATRYLCLVSPDKVKSQLSKIEPFRVFEGKEEDSDIYFVHIKVSQKDKDLEPNVNGNERVNAFRRLINSPLIMISPRFRLEAYETLNVYNI
;
A
#
# COMPACT_ATOMS: atom_id res chain seq x y z
N MET A 1 -13.75 -28.55 3.39
CA MET A 1 -14.92 -28.26 2.55
C MET A 1 -16.15 -27.72 3.32
N LEU A 2 -16.06 -27.46 4.65
CA LEU A 2 -17.20 -27.05 5.50
C LEU A 2 -17.30 -25.53 5.78
N LEU A 3 -16.31 -24.73 5.40
CA LEU A 3 -16.28 -23.27 5.64
C LEU A 3 -17.04 -22.45 4.58
N SER A 4 -17.32 -23.01 3.41
CA SER A 4 -17.96 -22.24 2.32
C SER A 4 -19.45 -22.04 2.54
N SER A 5 -20.15 -22.97 3.20
CA SER A 5 -21.59 -22.85 3.45
C SER A 5 -21.91 -21.76 4.48
N SER A 6 -21.06 -21.56 5.49
CA SER A 6 -21.28 -20.54 6.53
C SER A 6 -21.06 -19.13 6.00
N PHE A 7 -20.01 -18.88 5.23
CA PHE A 7 -19.73 -17.54 4.68
C PHE A 7 -20.84 -17.07 3.75
N TRP A 8 -21.37 -17.96 2.91
CA TRP A 8 -22.46 -17.63 2.01
C TRP A 8 -23.78 -17.28 2.71
N VAL A 9 -24.02 -17.86 3.88
CA VAL A 9 -25.15 -17.45 4.73
C VAL A 9 -24.97 -16.01 5.19
N LEU A 10 -23.75 -15.62 5.60
CA LEU A 10 -23.44 -14.24 5.99
C LEU A 10 -23.59 -13.27 4.83
N VAL A 11 -23.09 -13.61 3.64
CA VAL A 11 -23.24 -12.77 2.44
C VAL A 11 -24.72 -12.57 2.10
N LYS A 12 -25.54 -13.62 2.17
CA LYS A 12 -27.00 -13.51 1.93
C LYS A 12 -27.69 -12.67 3.00
N GLN A 13 -27.31 -12.83 4.26
CA GLN A 13 -27.83 -12.02 5.37
C GLN A 13 -27.52 -10.54 5.17
N VAL A 14 -26.25 -10.20 4.91
CA VAL A 14 -25.84 -8.81 4.63
C VAL A 14 -26.54 -8.26 3.39
N SER A 15 -26.66 -9.06 2.32
CA SER A 15 -27.37 -8.64 1.11
C SER A 15 -28.84 -8.34 1.38
N SER A 16 -29.53 -9.15 2.19
CA SER A 16 -30.91 -8.89 2.60
C SER A 16 -31.02 -7.59 3.40
N GLU A 17 -30.13 -7.38 4.38
CA GLU A 17 -30.13 -6.16 5.19
C GLU A 17 -29.88 -4.90 4.34
N VAL A 18 -28.97 -4.98 3.38
CA VAL A 18 -28.65 -3.88 2.47
C VAL A 18 -29.85 -3.56 1.57
N CYS A 19 -30.51 -4.57 1.00
CA CYS A 19 -31.74 -4.39 0.24
C CYS A 19 -32.83 -3.69 1.05
N ASP A 20 -33.07 -4.13 2.30
CA ASP A 20 -34.05 -3.53 3.19
C ASP A 20 -33.72 -2.05 3.49
N LYS A 21 -32.43 -1.74 3.71
CA LYS A 21 -31.97 -0.36 3.94
C LYS A 21 -32.14 0.53 2.71
N LEU A 22 -31.80 0.02 1.52
CA LEU A 22 -32.00 0.74 0.25
C LEU A 22 -33.46 1.03 0.00
N GLN A 23 -34.35 0.04 0.24
CA GLN A 23 -35.78 0.21 0.09
C GLN A 23 -36.33 1.26 1.07
N LYS A 24 -35.93 1.21 2.35
CA LYS A 24 -36.31 2.22 3.36
C LYS A 24 -35.81 3.62 3.01
N ALA A 25 -34.61 3.73 2.45
CA ALA A 25 -34.03 4.99 1.98
C ALA A 25 -34.57 5.44 0.61
N GLN A 26 -35.51 4.69 0.01
CA GLN A 26 -36.10 4.96 -1.30
C GLN A 26 -35.07 5.07 -2.45
N VAL A 27 -33.91 4.42 -2.30
CA VAL A 27 -32.86 4.42 -3.33
C VAL A 27 -33.21 3.37 -4.38
N LYS A 28 -33.41 3.81 -5.63
CA LYS A 28 -33.79 2.96 -6.76
C LYS A 28 -32.56 2.49 -7.52
N GLN A 29 -32.59 1.27 -8.07
CA GLN A 29 -31.47 0.66 -8.82
C GLN A 29 -30.96 1.51 -10.00
N ASN A 30 -31.83 2.32 -10.59
CA ASN A 30 -31.52 3.16 -11.76
C ASN A 30 -30.94 4.54 -11.38
N GLN A 31 -30.81 4.86 -10.09
CA GLN A 31 -30.21 6.12 -9.66
C GLN A 31 -28.67 6.05 -9.73
N SER A 32 -28.05 7.17 -10.04
CA SER A 32 -26.58 7.28 -10.19
C SER A 32 -25.83 6.97 -8.89
N ASP A 33 -26.48 7.13 -7.74
CA ASP A 33 -25.94 6.90 -6.40
C ASP A 33 -26.30 5.52 -5.82
N TYR A 34 -27.01 4.67 -6.57
CA TYR A 34 -27.43 3.35 -6.09
C TYR A 34 -26.24 2.51 -5.61
N PHE A 35 -25.20 2.44 -6.43
CA PHE A 35 -24.00 1.67 -6.10
C PHE A 35 -23.31 2.23 -4.85
N GLU A 36 -23.11 3.54 -4.79
CA GLU A 36 -22.44 4.20 -3.67
C GLU A 36 -23.21 3.98 -2.35
N SER A 37 -24.54 4.08 -2.41
CA SER A 37 -25.44 3.82 -1.28
C SER A 37 -25.40 2.36 -0.85
N ALA A 38 -25.53 1.42 -1.80
CA ALA A 38 -25.50 -0.01 -1.53
C ALA A 38 -24.15 -0.43 -0.94
N PHE A 39 -23.06 0.10 -1.46
CA PHE A 39 -21.71 -0.17 -0.97
C PHE A 39 -21.50 0.38 0.45
N ALA A 40 -21.93 1.62 0.72
CA ALA A 40 -21.85 2.20 2.06
C ALA A 40 -22.72 1.45 3.09
N PHE A 41 -23.92 0.98 2.70
CA PHE A 41 -24.73 0.14 3.58
C PHE A 41 -24.11 -1.23 3.81
N SER A 42 -23.47 -1.81 2.79
CA SER A 42 -22.76 -3.08 2.89
C SER A 42 -21.57 -2.99 3.85
N ILE A 43 -20.78 -1.92 3.76
CA ILE A 43 -19.66 -1.65 4.70
C ILE A 43 -20.18 -1.61 6.14
N ARG A 44 -21.23 -0.83 6.41
CA ARG A 44 -21.79 -0.72 7.76
C ARG A 44 -22.32 -2.06 8.29
N ALA A 45 -22.99 -2.83 7.44
CA ALA A 45 -23.49 -4.15 7.79
C ALA A 45 -22.36 -5.13 8.12
N TRP A 46 -21.27 -5.13 7.33
CA TRP A 46 -20.09 -5.93 7.65
C TRP A 46 -19.40 -5.51 8.93
N CYS A 47 -19.17 -4.21 9.14
CA CYS A 47 -18.57 -3.71 10.39
C CYS A 47 -19.36 -4.16 11.61
N LYS A 48 -20.68 -3.99 11.58
CA LYS A 48 -21.58 -4.44 12.65
C LYS A 48 -21.51 -5.96 12.83
N LEU A 49 -21.56 -6.74 11.75
CA LEU A 49 -21.52 -8.19 11.82
C LEU A 49 -20.20 -8.70 12.43
N LEU A 50 -19.08 -8.06 12.12
CA LEU A 50 -17.76 -8.36 12.68
C LEU A 50 -17.68 -8.01 14.18
N GLU A 51 -18.27 -6.88 14.58
CA GLU A 51 -18.41 -6.48 15.99
C GLU A 51 -19.25 -7.52 16.77
N ASP A 52 -20.45 -7.83 16.28
CA ASP A 52 -21.42 -8.70 16.94
C ASP A 52 -20.94 -10.17 17.06
N ASN A 53 -20.25 -10.70 16.03
CA ASN A 53 -19.96 -12.15 15.95
C ASN A 53 -18.52 -12.55 16.22
N LEU A 54 -17.55 -11.66 15.99
CA LEU A 54 -16.13 -12.01 16.11
C LEU A 54 -15.43 -11.31 17.28
N ASN A 55 -16.18 -10.56 18.09
CA ASN A 55 -15.66 -9.74 19.19
C ASN A 55 -14.49 -8.84 18.74
N ILE A 56 -14.53 -8.45 17.46
CA ILE A 56 -13.57 -7.53 16.88
C ILE A 56 -14.04 -6.13 17.28
N ASN A 57 -13.16 -5.35 17.91
CA ASN A 57 -13.48 -3.97 18.32
C ASN A 57 -13.52 -3.05 17.09
N VAL A 58 -14.59 -3.18 16.30
CA VAL A 58 -14.90 -2.30 15.18
C VAL A 58 -15.69 -1.13 15.74
N THR A 59 -14.98 -0.13 16.26
CA THR A 59 -15.65 1.05 16.83
C THR A 59 -16.47 1.80 15.76
N PRO A 60 -17.51 2.55 16.16
CA PRO A 60 -18.20 3.46 15.26
C PRO A 60 -17.24 4.43 14.54
N ASP A 61 -16.18 4.85 15.23
CA ASP A 61 -15.13 5.71 14.67
C ASP A 61 -14.38 5.02 13.53
N LEU A 62 -13.99 3.75 13.69
CA LEU A 62 -13.34 2.98 12.64
C LEU A 62 -14.27 2.79 11.43
N THR A 63 -15.56 2.52 11.68
CA THR A 63 -16.54 2.43 10.61
C THR A 63 -16.68 3.76 9.86
N ASN A 64 -16.68 4.88 10.58
CA ASN A 64 -16.72 6.21 9.98
C ASN A 64 -15.43 6.54 9.22
N GLU A 65 -14.27 6.11 9.70
CA GLU A 65 -12.97 6.26 9.03
C GLU A 65 -12.93 5.45 7.72
N ILE A 66 -13.42 4.21 7.72
CA ILE A 66 -13.58 3.39 6.52
C ILE A 66 -14.49 4.08 5.50
N LEU A 67 -15.64 4.60 5.96
CA LEU A 67 -16.57 5.34 5.10
C LEU A 67 -15.99 6.68 4.62
N PHE A 68 -15.17 7.34 5.42
CA PHE A 68 -14.47 8.56 5.03
C PHE A 68 -13.44 8.26 3.94
N THR A 69 -12.71 7.14 4.06
CA THR A 69 -11.77 6.66 3.05
C THR A 69 -12.47 6.42 1.71
N LEU A 70 -13.69 5.87 1.72
CA LEU A 70 -14.51 5.70 0.51
C LEU A 70 -14.82 7.03 -0.20
N ARG A 71 -14.94 8.14 0.54
CA ARG A 71 -15.21 9.47 -0.01
C ARG A 71 -13.98 10.12 -0.64
N GLN A 72 -12.78 9.60 -0.39
CA GLN A 72 -11.57 10.11 -1.03
C GLN A 72 -11.65 9.90 -2.54
N LYS A 73 -11.27 10.93 -3.31
CA LYS A 73 -11.48 10.99 -4.77
C LYS A 73 -10.90 9.77 -5.49
N ASN A 74 -9.64 9.43 -5.20
CA ASN A 74 -8.93 8.29 -5.79
C ASN A 74 -9.60 6.93 -5.47
N VAL A 75 -10.04 6.75 -4.22
CA VAL A 75 -10.73 5.52 -3.78
C VAL A 75 -12.09 5.41 -4.45
N ARG A 76 -12.85 6.53 -4.50
CA ARG A 76 -14.14 6.61 -5.17
C ARG A 76 -14.02 6.31 -6.66
N GLU A 77 -13.06 6.92 -7.36
CA GLU A 77 -12.78 6.68 -8.78
C GLU A 77 -12.43 5.21 -9.04
N SER A 78 -11.58 4.61 -8.21
CA SER A 78 -11.19 3.20 -8.32
C SER A 78 -12.39 2.26 -8.09
N THR A 79 -13.19 2.53 -7.06
CA THR A 79 -14.39 1.76 -6.71
C THR A 79 -15.44 1.83 -7.83
N ASN A 80 -15.64 3.02 -8.40
CA ASN A 80 -16.55 3.23 -9.54
C ASN A 80 -16.03 2.56 -10.82
N SER A 81 -14.71 2.57 -11.04
CA SER A 81 -14.08 1.88 -12.17
C SER A 81 -14.32 0.38 -12.08
N ILE A 82 -14.09 -0.23 -10.90
CA ILE A 82 -14.35 -1.65 -10.66
C ILE A 82 -15.82 -2.02 -10.89
N ASN A 83 -16.75 -1.20 -10.39
CA ASN A 83 -18.18 -1.40 -10.61
C ASN A 83 -18.59 -1.28 -12.09
N SER A 84 -18.07 -0.28 -12.80
CA SER A 84 -18.35 -0.07 -14.23
C SER A 84 -17.83 -1.24 -15.07
N GLU A 85 -16.63 -1.72 -14.74
CA GLU A 85 -16.06 -2.92 -15.35
C GLU A 85 -16.95 -4.14 -15.10
N TRP A 86 -17.38 -4.36 -13.85
CA TRP A 86 -18.28 -5.46 -13.49
C TRP A 86 -19.60 -5.43 -14.27
N LYS A 87 -20.27 -4.27 -14.33
CA LYS A 87 -21.51 -4.10 -15.11
C LYS A 87 -21.31 -4.44 -16.58
N ARG A 88 -20.25 -3.91 -17.20
CA ARG A 88 -19.89 -4.19 -18.59
C ARG A 88 -19.71 -5.69 -18.85
N ILE A 89 -19.19 -6.42 -17.87
CA ILE A 89 -18.99 -7.88 -17.96
C ILE A 89 -20.32 -8.62 -17.88
N ILE A 90 -21.20 -8.26 -16.94
CA ILE A 90 -22.55 -8.84 -16.84
C ILE A 90 -23.32 -8.61 -18.14
N GLU A 91 -23.36 -7.37 -18.62
CA GLU A 91 -24.07 -7.01 -19.86
C GLU A 91 -23.59 -7.84 -21.06
N LYS A 92 -22.27 -8.01 -21.21
CA LYS A 92 -21.69 -8.85 -22.28
C LYS A 92 -22.04 -10.32 -22.12
N LYS A 93 -22.09 -10.83 -20.88
CA LYS A 93 -22.46 -12.22 -20.60
C LYS A 93 -23.95 -12.47 -20.94
N GLU A 94 -24.82 -11.52 -20.62
CA GLU A 94 -26.25 -11.57 -20.95
C GLU A 94 -26.52 -11.48 -22.45
N GLN A 95 -25.70 -10.71 -23.18
CA GLN A 95 -25.75 -10.61 -24.64
C GLN A 95 -25.24 -11.85 -25.38
N GLY A 96 -24.87 -12.92 -24.68
CA GLY A 96 -24.46 -14.19 -25.30
C GLY A 96 -23.10 -14.14 -26.01
N PHE A 97 -22.25 -13.14 -25.71
CA PHE A 97 -20.88 -13.08 -26.26
C PHE A 97 -20.12 -14.37 -25.91
N LEU A 98 -19.57 -15.03 -26.93
CA LEU A 98 -18.93 -16.35 -26.82
C LEU A 98 -17.81 -16.33 -25.77
N LYS A 99 -17.81 -17.35 -24.89
CA LYS A 99 -16.80 -17.64 -23.85
C LYS A 99 -15.34 -17.51 -24.33
N THR A 100 -15.09 -17.66 -25.62
CA THR A 100 -13.78 -17.64 -26.28
C THR A 100 -13.23 -16.23 -26.56
N GLU A 101 -14.06 -15.26 -26.95
CA GLU A 101 -13.58 -13.88 -27.19
C GLU A 101 -13.44 -13.07 -25.90
N ILE A 102 -14.31 -13.38 -24.93
CA ILE A 102 -14.27 -12.82 -23.60
C ILE A 102 -12.89 -13.06 -22.94
N LYS A 103 -12.25 -14.20 -23.17
CA LYS A 103 -10.89 -14.53 -22.66
C LYS A 103 -9.79 -13.59 -23.14
N ARG A 104 -9.94 -12.95 -24.31
CA ARG A 104 -8.86 -12.17 -24.96
C ARG A 104 -8.70 -10.77 -24.39
N TYR A 105 -9.72 -10.26 -23.68
CA TYR A 105 -9.81 -8.86 -23.27
C TYR A 105 -9.55 -8.61 -21.78
N TYR A 106 -9.12 -9.64 -21.05
CA TYR A 106 -8.98 -9.53 -19.60
C TYR A 106 -7.62 -9.03 -19.18
N SER A 107 -7.61 -7.89 -18.48
CA SER A 107 -6.50 -7.52 -17.63
C SER A 107 -6.24 -8.64 -16.60
N HIS A 108 -4.99 -8.79 -16.17
CA HIS A 108 -4.61 -9.78 -15.16
C HIS A 108 -5.48 -9.69 -13.89
N PHE A 109 -5.93 -8.49 -13.56
CA PHE A 109 -6.86 -8.20 -12.47
C PHE A 109 -8.22 -8.90 -12.63
N TYR A 110 -8.80 -8.88 -13.83
CA TYR A 110 -10.04 -9.61 -14.07
C TYR A 110 -9.85 -11.12 -13.95
N SER A 111 -8.78 -11.67 -14.52
CA SER A 111 -8.50 -13.12 -14.41
C SER A 111 -8.46 -13.56 -12.94
N LEU A 112 -7.90 -12.71 -12.07
CA LEU A 112 -7.90 -12.92 -10.62
C LEU A 112 -9.31 -12.79 -10.02
N ILE A 113 -10.04 -11.71 -10.28
CA ILE A 113 -11.41 -11.53 -9.76
C ILE A 113 -12.32 -12.67 -10.20
N ASN A 114 -12.30 -13.02 -11.48
CA ASN A 114 -13.14 -14.08 -12.03
C ASN A 114 -12.74 -15.45 -11.51
N LYS A 115 -11.45 -15.73 -11.28
CA LYS A 115 -11.02 -16.93 -10.56
C LYS A 115 -11.58 -16.95 -9.15
N ILE A 116 -11.47 -15.85 -8.41
CA ILE A 116 -12.02 -15.72 -7.04
C ILE A 116 -13.54 -15.94 -7.07
N PHE A 117 -14.25 -15.34 -8.02
CA PHE A 117 -15.71 -15.43 -8.11
C PHE A 117 -16.19 -16.81 -8.54
N THR A 118 -15.45 -17.45 -9.45
CA THR A 118 -15.71 -18.85 -9.84
C THR A 118 -15.45 -19.79 -8.66
N LEU A 119 -14.35 -19.59 -7.92
CA LEU A 119 -14.02 -20.37 -6.72
C LEU A 119 -15.06 -20.19 -5.61
N LEU A 120 -15.58 -18.98 -5.47
CA LEU A 120 -16.63 -18.68 -4.51
C LEU A 120 -18.02 -19.17 -4.97
N ASN A 121 -18.17 -19.68 -6.21
CA ASN A 121 -19.46 -20.08 -6.80
C ASN A 121 -20.47 -18.92 -6.83
N ILE A 122 -19.99 -17.72 -7.16
CA ILE A 122 -20.84 -16.55 -7.36
C ILE A 122 -21.58 -16.72 -8.69
N GLN A 123 -22.80 -17.24 -8.63
CA GLN A 123 -23.72 -17.17 -9.76
C GLN A 123 -24.09 -15.69 -9.94
N GLY A 124 -23.72 -15.13 -11.10
CA GLY A 124 -23.79 -13.70 -11.42
C GLY A 124 -25.19 -13.09 -11.54
N ASP A 125 -26.18 -13.62 -10.81
CA ASP A 125 -27.59 -13.25 -10.94
C ASP A 125 -28.01 -12.07 -10.05
N LYS A 126 -27.13 -11.52 -9.20
CA LYS A 126 -27.49 -10.38 -8.34
C LYS A 126 -26.33 -9.41 -8.13
N ASP A 127 -26.46 -8.21 -8.71
CA ASP A 127 -25.60 -7.04 -8.46
C ASP A 127 -25.28 -6.85 -6.98
N MET A 128 -26.24 -7.12 -6.09
CA MET A 128 -26.08 -6.94 -4.66
C MET A 128 -25.01 -7.85 -4.04
N ASN A 129 -24.94 -9.13 -4.44
CA ASN A 129 -23.96 -10.05 -3.87
C ASN A 129 -22.53 -9.61 -4.21
N PHE A 130 -22.33 -9.07 -5.43
CA PHE A 130 -21.06 -8.48 -5.83
C PHE A 130 -20.71 -7.28 -4.96
N ILE A 131 -21.64 -6.33 -4.79
CA ILE A 131 -21.44 -5.12 -3.98
C ILE A 131 -21.08 -5.51 -2.54
N VAL A 132 -21.80 -6.47 -1.97
CA VAL A 132 -21.58 -6.96 -0.59
C VAL A 132 -20.23 -7.65 -0.43
N LEU A 133 -19.81 -8.48 -1.38
CA LEU A 133 -18.51 -9.15 -1.36
C LEU A 133 -17.36 -8.16 -1.56
N PHE A 134 -17.55 -7.19 -2.44
CA PHE A 134 -16.55 -6.15 -2.65
C PHE A 134 -16.41 -5.29 -1.39
N ALA A 135 -17.51 -4.97 -0.71
CA ALA A 135 -17.50 -4.26 0.57
C ALA A 135 -16.80 -5.06 1.66
N PHE A 136 -16.99 -6.38 1.70
CA PHE A 136 -16.27 -7.27 2.63
C PHE A 136 -14.75 -7.18 2.43
N ILE A 137 -14.27 -7.29 1.19
CA ILE A 137 -12.84 -7.18 0.87
C ILE A 137 -12.31 -5.80 1.28
N PHE A 138 -13.07 -4.74 1.00
CA PHE A 138 -12.70 -3.38 1.33
C PHE A 138 -12.56 -3.18 2.85
N VAL A 139 -13.54 -3.64 3.63
CA VAL A 139 -13.51 -3.61 5.10
C VAL A 139 -12.32 -4.42 5.62
N ALA A 140 -12.09 -5.64 5.09
CA ALA A 140 -11.00 -6.49 5.54
C ALA A 140 -9.62 -5.85 5.33
N VAL A 141 -9.38 -5.23 4.16
CA VAL A 141 -8.12 -4.56 3.84
C VAL A 141 -7.89 -3.35 4.75
N LEU A 142 -8.90 -2.49 4.93
CA LEU A 142 -8.77 -1.31 5.77
C LEU A 142 -8.66 -1.64 7.25
N PHE A 143 -9.39 -2.66 7.70
CA PHE A 143 -9.29 -3.16 9.06
C PHE A 143 -7.89 -3.73 9.35
N LEU A 144 -7.32 -4.48 8.41
CA LEU A 144 -5.95 -4.98 8.52
C LEU A 144 -4.94 -3.84 8.54
N ALA A 145 -5.07 -2.86 7.64
CA ALA A 145 -4.22 -1.67 7.63
C ALA A 145 -4.30 -0.90 8.96
N TYR A 146 -5.50 -0.76 9.52
CA TYR A 146 -5.72 -0.14 10.82
C TYR A 146 -5.02 -0.89 11.96
N ILE A 147 -5.12 -2.23 12.01
CA ILE A 147 -4.39 -3.04 12.99
C ILE A 147 -2.88 -2.87 12.84
N LEU A 148 -2.36 -2.92 11.62
CA LEU A 148 -0.93 -2.82 11.35
C LEU A 148 -0.37 -1.43 11.71
N ASN A 149 -1.17 -0.39 11.54
CA ASN A 149 -0.79 1.00 11.80
C ASN A 149 -1.10 1.47 13.23
N LYS A 150 -1.75 0.65 14.07
CA LYS A 150 -1.95 1.01 15.48
C LYS A 150 -0.59 1.20 16.14
N PRO A 151 -0.24 2.41 16.62
CA PRO A 151 0.97 2.59 17.40
C PRO A 151 0.84 1.67 18.60
N LYS A 152 1.81 0.76 18.77
CA LYS A 152 1.89 -0.09 19.96
C LYS A 152 2.00 0.86 21.14
N GLU A 153 0.91 1.08 21.86
CA GLU A 153 0.94 1.74 23.15
C GLU A 153 1.87 0.90 24.03
N THR A 154 3.12 1.36 24.12
CA THR A 154 4.11 0.78 25.00
C THR A 154 3.61 1.16 26.37
N SER A 155 3.05 0.20 27.09
CA SER A 155 2.67 0.35 28.50
C SER A 155 3.92 0.70 29.29
N GLN A 156 4.24 1.99 29.38
CA GLN A 156 5.12 2.52 30.39
C GLN A 156 4.32 2.58 31.69
N THR A 157 4.51 1.54 32.48
CA THR A 157 4.16 1.48 33.90
C THR A 157 4.75 2.71 34.59
N ASN A 158 3.88 3.63 34.97
CA ASN A 158 4.21 4.79 35.79
C ASN A 158 4.56 4.32 37.21
N ASP A 159 5.83 4.01 37.43
CA ASP A 159 6.44 3.95 38.76
C ASP A 159 7.49 5.05 38.86
N ARG A 160 7.09 6.25 39.28
CA ARG A 160 8.02 7.12 40.02
C ARG A 160 7.33 7.98 41.07
N LYS A 161 7.47 7.46 42.30
CA LYS A 161 7.27 8.11 43.60
C LYS A 161 7.80 9.55 43.66
N LYS A 162 6.88 10.41 44.10
CA LYS A 162 6.98 11.50 45.10
C LYS A 162 8.29 11.52 45.94
N SER A 163 9.02 12.64 45.93
CA SER A 163 9.71 13.20 47.12
C SER A 163 10.23 14.65 46.91
N THR A 164 9.44 15.61 47.38
CA THR A 164 9.70 16.77 48.28
C THR A 164 11.14 17.26 48.61
N THR A 165 11.41 18.56 48.31
CA THR A 165 12.13 19.65 49.07
C THR A 165 13.66 19.48 49.32
N VAL A 166 14.58 20.46 49.23
CA VAL A 166 14.70 21.86 49.73
C VAL A 166 15.80 22.61 48.92
N ALA A 167 15.67 23.94 48.92
CA ALA A 167 16.50 25.01 48.37
C ALA A 167 18.03 24.92 48.53
N SER A 168 18.75 25.62 47.64
CA SER A 168 19.66 26.72 48.02
C SER A 168 20.22 27.46 46.80
N GLU A 169 20.23 28.79 46.92
CA GLU A 169 20.78 29.77 45.99
C GLU A 169 22.30 29.65 45.82
N SER A 170 22.78 29.87 44.59
CA SER A 170 24.00 30.65 44.39
C SER A 170 23.99 31.28 42.99
N LEU A 171 23.93 32.61 42.98
CA LEU A 171 24.13 33.45 41.80
C LEU A 171 25.57 33.27 41.31
N SER A 172 25.74 32.68 40.14
CA SER A 172 27.00 32.66 39.41
C SER A 172 26.82 33.38 38.07
N ILE A 173 27.71 34.34 37.85
CA ILE A 173 27.77 35.34 36.78
C ILE A 173 27.83 34.64 35.39
N PRO A 174 27.12 35.15 34.36
CA PRO A 174 27.16 34.55 33.03
C PRO A 174 28.48 34.90 32.35
N ASN A 175 29.36 33.92 32.22
CA ASN A 175 30.55 34.03 31.38
C ASN A 175 30.10 33.87 29.93
N ILE A 176 29.93 35.00 29.23
CA ILE A 176 29.62 35.05 27.80
C ILE A 176 30.84 34.49 27.07
N THR A 177 30.82 33.19 26.81
CA THR A 177 31.73 32.55 25.87
C THR A 177 31.05 32.65 24.51
N GLU A 178 31.66 33.43 23.61
CA GLU A 178 31.23 33.51 22.22
C GLU A 178 31.05 32.10 21.64
N PRO A 179 29.93 31.81 20.95
CA PRO A 179 29.76 30.52 20.30
C PRO A 179 30.79 30.45 19.17
N VAL A 180 31.80 29.62 19.36
CA VAL A 180 32.73 29.21 18.30
C VAL A 180 31.87 28.61 17.19
N LEU A 181 31.71 29.38 16.10
CA LEU A 181 31.05 28.97 14.86
C LEU A 181 31.80 27.74 14.35
N SER A 182 31.25 26.58 14.67
CA SER A 182 31.69 25.32 14.10
C SER A 182 31.46 25.41 12.59
N PRO A 183 32.45 25.09 11.75
CA PRO A 183 32.26 25.14 10.30
C PRO A 183 31.05 24.25 9.91
N PRO A 184 30.20 24.68 8.97
CA PRO A 184 29.01 23.94 8.59
C PRO A 184 29.42 22.52 8.20
N ALA A 185 28.91 21.53 8.93
CA ALA A 185 29.17 20.13 8.68
C ALA A 185 28.86 19.82 7.22
N GLN A 186 29.87 19.39 6.46
CA GLN A 186 29.68 19.04 5.06
C GLN A 186 28.62 17.93 4.95
N PRO A 187 27.65 18.06 4.03
CA PRO A 187 26.61 17.06 3.88
C PRO A 187 27.23 15.71 3.50
N ILE A 188 26.99 14.69 4.32
CA ILE A 188 27.49 13.34 4.07
C ILE A 188 26.64 12.74 2.93
N PRO A 189 27.22 12.45 1.76
CA PRO A 189 26.49 11.88 0.64
C PRO A 189 26.00 10.47 0.99
N GLN A 190 24.82 10.10 0.49
CA GLN A 190 24.24 8.77 0.70
C GLN A 190 23.90 8.11 -0.63
N THR A 191 23.80 6.79 -0.62
CA THR A 191 23.30 5.99 -1.74
C THR A 191 21.93 5.44 -1.37
N LEU A 192 20.93 5.80 -2.17
CA LEU A 192 19.61 5.18 -2.14
C LEU A 192 19.66 3.92 -2.99
N ILE A 193 19.28 2.79 -2.40
CA ILE A 193 19.11 1.53 -3.11
C ILE A 193 17.62 1.24 -3.18
N LEU A 194 17.10 1.07 -4.39
CA LEU A 194 15.71 0.70 -4.65
C LEU A 194 15.65 -0.74 -5.15
N VAL A 195 14.68 -1.50 -4.67
CA VAL A 195 14.36 -2.86 -5.11
C VAL A 195 13.18 -2.80 -6.07
N ILE A 196 13.43 -3.13 -7.34
CA ILE A 196 12.44 -3.00 -8.42
C ILE A 196 12.24 -4.36 -9.11
N PRO A 197 10.99 -4.84 -9.29
CA PRO A 197 10.72 -6.09 -9.99
C PRO A 197 11.23 -6.13 -11.44
N ALA A 198 11.66 -7.31 -11.89
CA ALA A 198 12.18 -7.51 -13.24
C ALA A 198 11.16 -7.25 -14.36
N LEU A 199 9.87 -7.33 -14.04
CA LEU A 199 8.75 -6.91 -14.90
C LEU A 199 8.84 -5.44 -15.35
N LYS A 200 9.64 -4.60 -14.66
CA LYS A 200 9.90 -3.20 -15.01
C LYS A 200 11.19 -3.00 -15.81
N SER A 201 11.79 -4.08 -16.34
CA SER A 201 13.08 -4.05 -17.05
C SER A 201 13.15 -3.07 -18.21
N GLN A 202 12.07 -2.90 -18.99
CA GLN A 202 12.05 -1.93 -20.09
C GLN A 202 12.35 -0.51 -19.58
N PHE A 203 11.63 -0.06 -18.56
CA PHE A 203 11.84 1.22 -17.91
C PHE A 203 13.27 1.34 -17.33
N LEU A 204 13.77 0.28 -16.69
CA LEU A 204 15.12 0.28 -16.13
C LEU A 204 16.21 0.38 -17.20
N ASN A 205 16.01 -0.23 -18.37
CA ASN A 205 16.95 -0.12 -19.48
C ASN A 205 17.01 1.31 -20.04
N GLU A 206 15.88 1.99 -20.14
CA GLU A 206 15.85 3.40 -20.53
C GLU A 206 16.56 4.29 -19.50
N LEU A 207 16.29 4.07 -18.22
CA LEU A 207 16.94 4.79 -17.12
C LEU A 207 18.46 4.54 -17.09
N ARG A 208 18.89 3.30 -17.32
CA ARG A 208 20.32 2.91 -17.42
C ARG A 208 21.04 3.70 -18.51
N ASN A 209 20.40 3.89 -19.66
CA ASN A 209 20.97 4.62 -20.79
C ASN A 209 21.11 6.12 -20.48
N ARG A 210 20.13 6.71 -19.79
CA ARG A 210 20.15 8.13 -19.39
C ARG A 210 21.13 8.45 -18.26
N LYS A 211 21.34 7.52 -17.32
CA LYS A 211 22.18 7.67 -16.11
C LYS A 211 21.78 8.82 -15.16
N ILE A 212 20.63 9.45 -15.39
CA ILE A 212 20.08 10.52 -14.57
C ILE A 212 18.58 10.32 -14.46
N VAL A 213 18.03 10.62 -13.29
CA VAL A 213 16.58 10.57 -13.06
C VAL A 213 15.94 11.83 -13.64
N THR A 214 14.99 11.69 -14.57
CA THR A 214 14.26 12.80 -15.17
C THR A 214 12.93 13.08 -14.47
N ASN A 215 12.24 14.14 -14.89
CA ASN A 215 10.91 14.48 -14.38
C ASN A 215 9.84 13.42 -14.68
N GLU A 216 10.04 12.59 -15.69
CA GLU A 216 9.12 11.48 -16.03
C GLU A 216 9.49 10.18 -15.31
N ASP A 217 10.72 10.08 -14.80
CA ASP A 217 11.23 8.87 -14.16
C ASP A 217 10.82 8.76 -12.69
N TRP A 218 10.66 9.88 -11.97
CA TRP A 218 10.48 9.83 -10.51
C TRP A 218 9.17 9.15 -10.09
N GLU A 219 8.07 9.36 -10.83
CA GLU A 219 6.79 8.68 -10.59
C GLU A 219 6.93 7.19 -10.86
N ASN A 220 7.54 6.84 -12.00
CA ASN A 220 7.79 5.44 -12.35
C ASN A 220 8.72 4.75 -11.35
N LEU A 221 9.73 5.43 -10.82
CA LEU A 221 10.59 4.93 -9.75
C LEU A 221 9.79 4.67 -8.48
N TYR A 222 8.95 5.62 -8.06
CA TYR A 222 8.11 5.48 -6.88
C TYR A 222 7.16 4.28 -7.02
N ASP A 223 6.41 4.21 -8.12
CA ASP A 223 5.42 3.15 -8.37
C ASP A 223 6.04 1.77 -8.56
N ALA A 224 7.27 1.71 -9.10
CA ALA A 224 7.97 0.45 -9.35
C ALA A 224 8.72 -0.07 -8.10
N THR A 225 9.05 0.80 -7.15
CA THR A 225 9.82 0.43 -5.96
C THR A 225 8.97 -0.38 -5.00
N ARG A 226 9.48 -1.55 -4.59
CA ARG A 226 8.87 -2.38 -3.54
C ARG A 226 9.52 -2.16 -2.19
N TYR A 227 10.83 -2.05 -2.20
CA TYR A 227 11.62 -1.83 -1.00
C TYR A 227 12.72 -0.82 -1.28
N LEU A 228 13.17 -0.12 -0.25
CA LEU A 228 14.29 0.79 -0.35
C LEU A 228 15.17 0.76 0.90
N CYS A 229 16.41 1.21 0.75
CA CYS A 229 17.27 1.53 1.89
C CYS A 229 18.25 2.66 1.57
N LEU A 230 18.72 3.33 2.63
CA LEU A 230 19.78 4.31 2.56
C LEU A 230 21.07 3.68 3.07
N VAL A 231 22.12 3.77 2.27
CA VAL A 231 23.43 3.18 2.56
C VAL A 231 24.50 4.23 2.40
N SER A 232 25.45 4.28 3.35
CA SER A 232 26.64 5.11 3.20
C SER A 232 27.48 4.61 2.01
N PRO A 233 28.10 5.50 1.21
CA PRO A 233 28.83 5.11 -0.01
C PRO A 233 29.91 4.04 0.22
N ASP A 234 30.59 4.06 1.36
CA ASP A 234 31.59 3.08 1.80
C ASP A 234 31.02 1.67 2.01
N LYS A 235 29.74 1.55 2.35
CA LYS A 235 29.05 0.27 2.60
C LYS A 235 28.40 -0.31 1.35
N VAL A 236 28.36 0.39 0.22
CA VAL A 236 27.70 -0.11 -0.99
C VAL A 236 28.38 -1.39 -1.51
N LYS A 237 29.72 -1.42 -1.53
CA LYS A 237 30.48 -2.58 -2.02
C LYS A 237 30.24 -3.83 -1.16
N SER A 238 30.16 -3.68 0.16
CA SER A 238 29.90 -4.80 1.06
C SER A 238 28.45 -5.31 0.99
N GLN A 239 27.49 -4.45 0.63
CA GLN A 239 26.12 -4.88 0.34
C GLN A 239 26.05 -5.67 -0.98
N LEU A 240 26.72 -5.19 -2.03
CA LEU A 240 26.75 -5.89 -3.31
C LEU A 240 27.35 -7.30 -3.20
N SER A 241 28.39 -7.49 -2.38
CA SER A 241 28.96 -8.83 -2.18
C SER A 241 28.02 -9.82 -1.48
N LYS A 242 27.03 -9.34 -0.70
CA LYS A 242 26.06 -10.21 -0.02
C LYS A 242 24.99 -10.75 -0.95
N ILE A 243 24.65 -9.98 -1.99
CA ILE A 243 23.60 -10.35 -2.95
C ILE A 243 24.14 -11.17 -4.13
N GLU A 244 25.45 -11.13 -4.39
CA GLU A 244 26.06 -11.84 -5.54
C GLU A 244 25.69 -13.34 -5.65
N PRO A 245 25.58 -14.11 -4.55
CA PRO A 245 25.15 -15.52 -4.62
C PRO A 245 23.75 -15.74 -5.23
N PHE A 246 22.90 -14.72 -5.24
CA PHE A 246 21.54 -14.78 -5.75
C PHE A 246 21.40 -14.31 -7.19
N ARG A 247 22.53 -14.04 -7.86
CA ARG A 247 22.54 -13.53 -9.23
C ARG A 247 21.87 -14.52 -10.19
N VAL A 248 20.99 -13.99 -11.03
CA VAL A 248 20.32 -14.76 -12.08
C VAL A 248 21.13 -14.66 -13.36
N PHE A 249 21.40 -15.81 -13.95
CA PHE A 249 22.04 -15.92 -15.26
C PHE A 249 20.99 -16.07 -16.35
N GLU A 250 21.33 -15.63 -17.54
CA GLU A 250 20.48 -15.69 -18.73
C GLU A 250 19.90 -17.11 -18.92
N GLY A 251 18.61 -17.18 -19.24
CA GLY A 251 17.87 -18.44 -19.40
C GLY A 251 17.32 -19.07 -18.11
N LYS A 252 17.55 -18.47 -16.94
CA LYS A 252 16.94 -18.87 -15.64
C LYS A 252 16.07 -17.77 -15.03
N GLU A 253 15.50 -16.97 -15.89
CA GLU A 253 14.79 -15.75 -15.54
C GLU A 253 13.35 -16.02 -15.12
N GLU A 254 12.92 -15.47 -13.98
CA GLU A 254 11.57 -15.61 -13.44
C GLU A 254 10.93 -14.24 -13.20
N ASP A 255 9.62 -14.11 -13.42
CA ASP A 255 8.90 -12.83 -13.29
C ASP A 255 9.03 -12.19 -11.88
N SER A 256 9.32 -13.00 -10.86
CA SER A 256 9.55 -12.58 -9.48
C SER A 256 10.95 -12.00 -9.20
N ASP A 257 11.88 -12.12 -10.14
CA ASP A 257 13.23 -11.58 -9.98
C ASP A 257 13.22 -10.05 -9.81
N ILE A 258 14.35 -9.52 -9.35
CA ILE A 258 14.50 -8.11 -8.97
C ILE A 258 15.79 -7.50 -9.52
N TYR A 259 15.78 -6.18 -9.61
CA TYR A 259 16.92 -5.31 -9.85
C TYR A 259 17.14 -4.40 -8.64
N PHE A 260 18.40 -4.09 -8.36
CA PHE A 260 18.78 -3.04 -7.43
C PHE A 260 19.19 -1.78 -8.22
N VAL A 261 18.50 -0.68 -7.96
CA VAL A 261 18.79 0.64 -8.57
C VAL A 261 19.48 1.50 -7.53
N HIS A 262 20.71 1.92 -7.82
CA HIS A 262 21.54 2.71 -6.93
C HIS A 262 21.53 4.17 -7.40
N ILE A 263 20.99 5.07 -6.60
CA ILE A 263 20.88 6.50 -6.88
C ILE A 263 21.70 7.26 -5.85
N LYS A 264 22.49 8.24 -6.29
CA LYS A 264 23.22 9.11 -5.38
C LYS A 264 22.27 10.17 -4.83
N VAL A 265 22.25 10.33 -3.51
CA VAL A 265 21.50 11.37 -2.84
C VAL A 265 22.48 12.36 -2.20
N SER A 266 22.33 13.64 -2.54
CA SER A 266 23.27 14.69 -2.16
C SER A 266 23.32 14.95 -0.65
N GLN A 267 22.23 14.68 0.06
CA GLN A 267 22.10 14.88 1.50
C GLN A 267 21.30 13.74 2.12
N LYS A 268 21.48 13.54 3.43
CA LYS A 268 20.62 12.66 4.20
C LYS A 268 19.18 13.17 4.13
N ASP A 269 18.33 12.48 3.40
CA ASP A 269 16.91 12.83 3.26
C ASP A 269 16.10 12.01 4.28
N LYS A 270 15.59 12.70 5.29
CA LYS A 270 14.75 12.13 6.35
C LYS A 270 13.43 11.58 5.81
N ASP A 271 12.92 12.12 4.70
CA ASP A 271 11.70 11.64 4.09
C ASP A 271 11.94 10.34 3.27
N LEU A 272 13.21 9.92 3.15
CA LEU A 272 13.58 8.60 2.65
C LEU A 272 13.80 7.59 3.77
N GLU A 273 13.70 7.91 5.07
CA GLU A 273 13.90 6.95 6.17
C GLU A 273 12.70 5.99 6.37
N PRO A 274 12.80 4.93 7.19
CA PRO A 274 11.66 4.08 7.53
C PRO A 274 10.53 4.84 8.25
N ASN A 275 9.28 4.39 8.12
CA ASN A 275 8.09 4.92 8.82
C ASN A 275 7.73 6.39 8.53
N VAL A 276 8.14 6.89 7.37
CA VAL A 276 7.78 8.24 6.87
C VAL A 276 6.35 8.24 6.29
N ASN A 277 5.66 9.38 6.34
CA ASN A 277 4.33 9.53 5.73
C ASN A 277 4.40 9.34 4.19
N GLY A 278 3.39 8.70 3.59
CA GLY A 278 3.34 8.48 2.15
C GLY A 278 3.48 9.75 1.30
N ASN A 279 2.92 10.88 1.72
CA ASN A 279 3.05 12.15 1.01
C ASN A 279 4.49 12.70 1.08
N GLU A 280 5.14 12.57 2.24
CA GLU A 280 6.55 12.95 2.42
C GLU A 280 7.45 12.07 1.54
N ARG A 281 7.18 10.76 1.50
CA ARG A 281 7.87 9.81 0.63
C ARG A 281 7.74 10.17 -0.86
N VAL A 282 6.53 10.48 -1.32
CA VAL A 282 6.28 10.91 -2.71
C VAL A 282 7.10 12.16 -3.03
N ASN A 283 7.11 13.14 -2.12
CA ASN A 283 7.91 14.35 -2.29
C ASN A 283 9.41 14.05 -2.30
N ALA A 284 9.87 13.08 -1.51
CA ALA A 284 11.25 12.62 -1.49
C ALA A 284 11.68 12.00 -2.83
N PHE A 285 10.82 11.18 -3.44
CA PHE A 285 11.06 10.64 -4.77
C PHE A 285 11.08 11.74 -5.83
N ARG A 286 10.19 12.74 -5.76
CA ARG A 286 10.24 13.90 -6.66
C ARG A 286 11.55 14.68 -6.55
N ARG A 287 12.16 14.74 -5.36
CA ARG A 287 13.50 15.35 -5.19
C ARG A 287 14.64 14.55 -5.81
N LEU A 288 14.40 13.31 -6.25
CA LEU A 288 15.37 12.53 -7.00
C LEU A 288 15.55 13.04 -8.43
N ILE A 289 14.70 13.94 -8.94
CA ILE A 289 14.91 14.55 -10.25
C ILE A 289 16.31 15.17 -10.32
N ASN A 290 17.01 14.91 -11.42
CA ASN A 290 18.42 15.27 -11.66
C ASN A 290 19.44 14.54 -10.76
N SER A 291 19.02 13.59 -9.93
CA SER A 291 19.95 12.78 -9.15
C SER A 291 20.67 11.78 -10.08
N PRO A 292 22.00 11.64 -9.95
CA PRO A 292 22.75 10.75 -10.80
C PRO A 292 22.54 9.29 -10.37
N LEU A 293 22.32 8.45 -11.38
CA LEU A 293 22.24 7.01 -11.23
C LEU A 293 23.66 6.45 -11.12
N ILE A 294 23.96 5.79 -10.00
CA ILE A 294 25.26 5.16 -9.78
C ILE A 294 25.35 3.89 -10.62
N MET A 295 24.35 3.00 -10.50
CA MET A 295 24.24 1.78 -11.28
C MET A 295 22.84 1.18 -11.19
N ILE A 296 22.52 0.33 -12.16
CA ILE A 296 21.44 -0.66 -12.04
C ILE A 296 22.11 -2.02 -12.09
N SER A 297 21.91 -2.80 -11.05
CA SER A 297 22.53 -4.12 -10.88
C SER A 297 22.13 -5.09 -12.01
N PRO A 298 22.81 -6.24 -12.16
CA PRO A 298 22.22 -7.36 -12.89
C PRO A 298 20.94 -7.85 -12.18
N ARG A 299 20.26 -8.83 -12.79
CA ARG A 299 19.07 -9.46 -12.24
C ARG A 299 19.45 -10.39 -11.08
N PHE A 300 18.65 -10.35 -10.02
CA PHE A 300 18.80 -11.19 -8.83
C PHE A 300 17.49 -11.89 -8.51
N ARG A 301 17.57 -13.05 -7.86
CA ARG A 301 16.39 -13.69 -7.31
C ARG A 301 15.79 -12.84 -6.19
N LEU A 302 14.49 -13.02 -5.96
CA LEU A 302 13.74 -12.23 -4.98
C LEU A 302 14.38 -12.28 -3.58
N GLU A 303 14.90 -13.43 -3.16
CA GLU A 303 15.50 -13.64 -1.84
C GLU A 303 16.72 -12.75 -1.57
N ALA A 304 17.35 -12.20 -2.61
CA ALA A 304 18.52 -11.35 -2.46
C ALA A 304 18.25 -10.12 -1.58
N TYR A 305 17.03 -9.54 -1.64
CA TYR A 305 16.73 -8.34 -0.86
C TYR A 305 16.75 -8.61 0.64
N GLU A 306 16.50 -9.84 1.09
CA GLU A 306 16.46 -10.20 2.51
C GLU A 306 17.84 -10.08 3.18
N THR A 307 18.91 -10.12 2.38
CA THR A 307 20.28 -9.91 2.87
C THR A 307 20.62 -8.44 3.10
N LEU A 308 19.74 -7.54 2.65
CA LEU A 308 19.85 -6.10 2.80
C LEU A 308 18.86 -5.63 3.87
N ASN A 309 19.22 -4.56 4.59
CA ASN A 309 18.33 -3.90 5.55
C ASN A 309 17.32 -2.99 4.83
N VAL A 310 16.59 -3.53 3.86
CA VAL A 310 15.55 -2.81 3.12
C VAL A 310 14.24 -2.79 3.89
N TYR A 311 13.43 -1.78 3.62
CA TYR A 311 12.10 -1.61 4.20
C TYR A 311 11.10 -1.26 3.10
N ASN A 312 9.83 -1.54 3.38
CA ASN A 312 8.73 -1.24 2.46
C ASN A 312 8.57 0.27 2.31
N ILE A 313 8.18 0.69 1.11
CA ILE A 313 7.92 2.08 0.78
C ILE A 313 6.61 2.60 1.40
#